data_AF-A0A4V6NYB0-F1
#
_entry.id   AF-A0A4V6NYB0-F1
#
_cell.length_a   1.000
_cell.length_b   1.000
_cell.length_c   1.000
_cell.angle_alpha   90.00
_cell.angle_beta   90.00
_cell.angle_gamma   90.00
#
_symmetry.space_group_name_H-M   'P 1'
#
loop_
_entity.id
_entity.type
_entity.pdbx_description
1 polymer ?
#
loop_
_entity_poly.entity_id
_entity_poly.type
_entity_poly.pdbx_seq_one_letter_code
_entity_poly.pdbx_strand_id
1 'polypeptide(L)'
;MNIIRIFSATALPLTFSVTSSFAATMYVHDIGGNLATVETDSGAVSLIGNMGSVMTDIAFDPSGNLYGVTFTGLYSIDATNGSSSFIGNHAVSDANALVFGAGGTLYAAGATTTGLYSLDVGSAANTLLGDMGFASSGDLAFVGSDFYLSSTSGELVSVDLSNPSSSTAVGSFGVSDVFGIATDETSSLFAVAGTSIYSVDPVTGAATNGVSFAGQGLGVAYGQSFFAEAGADPSDDPSNDPPVVPLPASGLLLLAGLGSLVARKKFG
;
A
#
# COMPACT_ATOMS: atom_id res chain seq x y z
N MET A 1 -19.57 66.78 -35.56
CA MET A 1 -19.82 66.26 -34.20
C MET A 1 -19.92 64.75 -34.32
N ASN A 2 -18.82 64.03 -34.05
CA ASN A 2 -18.77 62.57 -34.06
C ASN A 2 -18.12 62.12 -32.76
N ILE A 3 -18.88 61.40 -31.93
CA ILE A 3 -18.47 61.00 -30.59
C ILE A 3 -17.85 59.60 -30.70
N ILE A 4 -16.54 59.50 -30.52
CA ILE A 4 -15.83 58.22 -30.40
C ILE A 4 -16.04 57.71 -28.98
N ARG A 5 -16.72 56.58 -28.83
CA ARG A 5 -16.87 55.87 -27.55
C ARG A 5 -15.74 54.86 -27.40
N ILE A 6 -14.82 55.14 -26.49
CA ILE A 6 -13.77 54.20 -26.07
C ILE A 6 -14.39 53.29 -25.02
N PHE A 7 -14.51 51.99 -25.32
CA PHE A 7 -14.84 50.98 -24.34
C PHE A 7 -13.56 50.54 -23.63
N SER A 8 -13.51 50.73 -22.30
CA SER A 8 -12.44 50.22 -21.45
C SER A 8 -12.68 48.73 -21.23
N ALA A 9 -11.81 47.88 -21.77
CA ALA A 9 -11.84 46.44 -21.52
C ALA A 9 -11.15 46.16 -20.18
N THR A 10 -11.94 45.80 -19.16
CA THR A 10 -11.42 45.28 -17.90
C THR A 10 -10.89 43.86 -18.12
N ALA A 11 -9.57 43.67 -18.07
CA ALA A 11 -8.94 42.37 -18.07
C ALA A 11 -9.24 41.65 -16.74
N LEU A 12 -9.96 40.54 -16.80
CA LEU A 12 -10.21 39.67 -15.66
C LEU A 12 -8.97 38.80 -15.43
N PRO A 13 -8.33 38.80 -14.24
CA PRO A 13 -7.18 37.94 -14.00
C PRO A 13 -7.66 36.48 -13.98
N LEU A 14 -7.11 35.66 -14.89
CA LEU A 14 -7.21 34.20 -14.82
C LEU A 14 -6.32 33.74 -13.66
N THR A 15 -6.92 33.39 -12.53
CA THR A 15 -6.22 32.73 -11.44
C THR A 15 -6.18 31.23 -11.73
N PHE A 16 -5.02 30.71 -12.08
CA PHE A 16 -4.77 29.26 -12.05
C PHE A 16 -4.60 28.85 -10.59
N SER A 17 -5.54 28.08 -10.05
CA SER A 17 -5.30 27.32 -8.82
C SER A 17 -4.46 26.11 -9.20
N VAL A 18 -3.19 26.10 -8.81
CA VAL A 18 -2.41 24.86 -8.77
C VAL A 18 -2.87 24.14 -7.51
N THR A 19 -3.78 23.18 -7.64
CA THR A 19 -3.97 22.18 -6.59
C THR A 19 -2.70 21.34 -6.57
N SER A 20 -1.89 21.50 -5.53
CA SER A 20 -0.90 20.49 -5.20
C SER A 20 -1.69 19.26 -4.79
N SER A 21 -1.90 18.32 -5.70
CA SER A 21 -2.18 16.95 -5.29
C SER A 21 -0.92 16.53 -4.55
N PHE A 22 -1.04 16.17 -3.27
CA PHE A 22 0.00 15.33 -2.70
C PHE A 22 -0.09 14.01 -3.47
N ALA A 23 1.05 13.53 -3.97
CA ALA A 23 1.10 12.20 -4.56
C ALA A 23 0.78 11.21 -3.44
N ALA A 24 -0.06 10.21 -3.73
CA ALA A 24 -0.30 9.15 -2.76
C ALA A 24 0.94 8.26 -2.69
N THR A 25 1.34 7.89 -1.47
CA THR A 25 2.49 7.02 -1.22
C THR A 25 1.98 5.61 -0.97
N MET A 26 2.40 4.66 -1.80
CA MET A 26 2.05 3.24 -1.64
C MET A 26 3.22 2.44 -1.08
N TYR A 27 2.93 1.39 -0.32
CA TYR A 27 3.91 0.38 0.08
C TYR A 27 3.93 -0.73 -0.96
N VAL A 28 5.10 -1.03 -1.52
CA VAL A 28 5.28 -2.08 -2.52
C VAL A 28 6.30 -3.08 -2.04
N HIS A 29 6.01 -4.35 -2.26
CA HIS A 29 6.98 -5.42 -2.10
C HIS A 29 7.36 -6.08 -3.43
N ASP A 30 8.62 -6.51 -3.53
CA ASP A 30 9.16 -7.07 -4.77
C ASP A 30 9.49 -8.58 -4.67
N ILE A 31 9.83 -9.14 -5.84
CA ILE A 31 10.31 -10.52 -6.03
C ILE A 31 11.55 -10.88 -5.17
N GLY A 32 12.30 -9.90 -4.68
CA GLY A 32 13.46 -10.07 -3.80
C GLY A 32 13.11 -10.03 -2.31
N GLY A 33 11.83 -9.83 -1.96
CA GLY A 33 11.38 -9.63 -0.58
C GLY A 33 11.72 -8.26 -0.01
N ASN A 34 12.05 -7.28 -0.86
CA ASN A 34 12.25 -5.91 -0.43
C ASN A 34 10.90 -5.23 -0.23
N LEU A 35 10.81 -4.38 0.79
CA LEU A 35 9.70 -3.47 1.04
C LEU A 35 10.19 -2.04 0.80
N ALA A 36 9.37 -1.23 0.15
CA ALA A 36 9.65 0.17 -0.12
C ALA A 36 8.36 0.99 -0.16
N THR A 37 8.48 2.30 0.03
CA THR A 37 7.44 3.22 -0.41
C THR A 37 7.70 3.68 -1.83
N VAL A 38 6.62 3.96 -2.57
CA VAL A 38 6.67 4.48 -3.93
C VAL A 38 5.63 5.58 -4.10
N GLU A 39 6.06 6.70 -4.65
CA GLU A 39 5.17 7.82 -5.00
C GLU A 39 4.39 7.52 -6.28
N THR A 40 3.07 7.52 -6.22
CA THR A 40 2.18 7.16 -7.35
C THR A 40 2.41 8.01 -8.60
N ASP A 41 2.63 9.32 -8.45
CA ASP A 41 2.77 10.24 -9.59
C ASP A 41 4.15 10.22 -10.25
N SER A 42 5.20 9.95 -9.48
CA SER A 42 6.60 10.08 -9.94
C SER A 42 7.34 8.76 -10.06
N GLY A 43 6.82 7.70 -9.43
CA GLY A 43 7.50 6.42 -9.27
C GLY A 43 8.72 6.50 -8.37
N ALA A 44 8.90 7.58 -7.58
CA ALA A 44 10.05 7.74 -6.70
C ALA A 44 10.03 6.66 -5.60
N VAL A 45 11.12 5.89 -5.49
CA VAL A 45 11.24 4.78 -4.52
C VAL A 45 12.03 5.22 -3.29
N SER A 46 11.53 4.88 -2.11
CA SER A 46 12.30 4.89 -0.85
C SER A 46 12.33 3.49 -0.24
N LEU A 47 13.48 2.83 -0.30
CA LEU A 47 13.67 1.49 0.25
C LEU A 47 13.55 1.50 1.78
N ILE A 48 12.71 0.62 2.32
CA ILE A 48 12.52 0.44 3.76
C ILE A 48 13.47 -0.65 4.28
N GLY A 49 13.47 -1.81 3.63
CA GLY A 49 14.28 -2.95 4.05
C GLY A 49 13.89 -4.25 3.37
N ASN A 50 14.45 -5.36 3.83
CA ASN A 50 14.14 -6.69 3.32
C ASN A 50 13.41 -7.51 4.38
N MET A 51 12.32 -8.16 3.98
CA MET A 51 11.46 -8.93 4.88
C MET A 51 12.04 -10.27 5.29
N GLY A 52 13.18 -10.68 4.71
CA GLY A 52 13.80 -11.99 4.95
C GLY A 52 13.00 -13.17 4.36
N SER A 53 11.81 -12.90 3.82
CA SER A 53 10.93 -13.80 3.08
C SER A 53 10.34 -13.03 1.91
N VAL A 54 10.09 -13.71 0.79
CA VAL A 54 9.38 -13.13 -0.34
C VAL A 54 7.89 -13.29 -0.08
N MET A 55 7.22 -12.18 0.23
CA MET A 55 5.77 -12.15 0.35
C MET A 55 5.13 -12.26 -1.03
N THR A 56 3.94 -12.83 -1.07
CA THR A 56 3.06 -12.88 -2.23
C THR A 56 1.98 -11.82 -2.15
N ASP A 57 1.69 -11.32 -0.95
CA ASP A 57 0.92 -10.09 -0.77
C ASP A 57 1.14 -9.44 0.61
N ILE A 58 0.78 -8.15 0.77
CA ILE A 58 0.86 -7.38 2.02
C ILE A 58 -0.40 -6.54 2.25
N ALA A 59 -0.79 -6.29 3.50
CA ALA A 59 -1.95 -5.46 3.84
C ALA A 59 -1.80 -4.76 5.18
N PHE A 60 -2.16 -3.47 5.23
CA PHE A 60 -2.29 -2.73 6.49
C PHE A 60 -3.64 -2.98 7.15
N ASP A 61 -3.64 -3.19 8.47
CA ASP A 61 -4.86 -3.23 9.28
C ASP A 61 -5.38 -1.80 9.60
N PRO A 62 -6.60 -1.66 10.14
CA PRO A 62 -7.16 -0.34 10.48
C PRO A 62 -6.39 0.42 11.58
N SER A 63 -5.41 -0.21 12.23
CA SER A 63 -4.53 0.40 13.23
C SER A 63 -3.13 0.72 12.70
N GLY A 64 -2.89 0.52 11.39
CA GLY A 64 -1.60 0.77 10.74
C GLY A 64 -0.56 -0.35 10.91
N ASN A 65 -0.94 -1.53 11.39
CA ASN A 65 -0.03 -2.68 11.46
C ASN A 65 0.04 -3.37 10.08
N LEU A 66 1.25 -3.66 9.60
CA LEU A 66 1.45 -4.33 8.32
C LEU A 66 1.54 -5.85 8.52
N TYR A 67 0.77 -6.57 7.70
CA TYR A 67 0.81 -8.02 7.60
C TYR A 67 1.16 -8.43 6.18
N GLY A 68 1.64 -9.66 6.02
CA GLY A 68 1.88 -10.22 4.70
C GLY A 68 1.72 -11.73 4.69
N VAL A 69 1.46 -12.26 3.50
CA VAL A 69 1.39 -13.69 3.26
C VAL A 69 2.53 -14.12 2.33
N THR A 70 3.02 -15.33 2.55
CA THR A 70 3.62 -16.13 1.47
C THR A 70 2.54 -17.06 0.93
N PHE A 71 2.87 -17.95 -0.02
CA PHE A 71 1.93 -18.97 -0.47
C PHE A 71 1.35 -19.86 0.64
N THR A 72 2.00 -19.94 1.82
CA THR A 72 1.60 -20.84 2.91
C THR A 72 1.56 -20.23 4.31
N GLY A 73 2.29 -19.13 4.55
CA GLY A 73 2.51 -18.55 5.87
C GLY A 73 2.01 -17.13 5.99
N LEU A 74 1.48 -16.78 7.17
CA LEU A 74 1.11 -15.42 7.55
C LEU A 74 2.22 -14.81 8.44
N TYR A 75 2.50 -13.53 8.24
CA TYR A 75 3.57 -12.79 8.90
C TYR A 75 3.05 -11.41 9.36
N SER A 76 3.58 -10.91 10.47
CA SER A 76 3.60 -9.47 10.75
C SER A 76 4.88 -8.87 10.18
N ILE A 77 4.82 -7.61 9.76
CA ILE A 77 5.93 -6.89 9.13
C ILE A 77 6.09 -5.54 9.82
N ASP A 78 7.32 -5.19 10.17
CA ASP A 78 7.68 -3.85 10.63
C ASP A 78 7.83 -2.92 9.42
N ALA A 79 6.86 -2.03 9.22
CA ALA A 79 6.85 -1.08 8.10
C ALA A 79 7.98 -0.03 8.15
N THR A 80 8.76 0.06 9.24
CA THR A 80 9.87 1.03 9.38
C THR A 80 11.21 0.48 8.92
N ASN A 81 11.40 -0.84 8.96
CA ASN A 81 12.67 -1.49 8.63
C ASN A 81 12.52 -2.78 7.79
N GLY A 82 11.29 -3.16 7.49
CA GLY A 82 10.94 -4.31 6.67
C GLY A 82 11.03 -5.65 7.40
N SER A 83 11.53 -5.74 8.63
CA SER A 83 11.69 -7.05 9.30
C SER A 83 10.35 -7.74 9.52
N SER A 84 10.29 -9.06 9.26
CA SER A 84 9.05 -9.84 9.41
C SER A 84 9.13 -10.86 10.54
N SER A 85 7.99 -11.16 11.14
CA SER A 85 7.82 -12.22 12.15
C SER A 85 6.74 -13.19 11.70
N PHE A 86 7.07 -14.48 11.67
CA PHE A 86 6.13 -15.54 11.30
C PHE A 86 5.06 -15.72 12.38
N ILE A 87 3.79 -15.74 11.96
CA ILE A 87 2.63 -15.96 12.83
C ILE A 87 2.22 -17.44 12.78
N GLY A 88 2.01 -17.98 11.58
CA GLY A 88 1.53 -19.35 11.40
C GLY A 88 1.23 -19.72 9.96
N ASN A 89 0.97 -21.00 9.70
CA ASN A 89 0.56 -21.47 8.39
C ASN A 89 -0.95 -21.29 8.21
N HIS A 90 -1.37 -20.69 7.10
CA HIS A 90 -2.78 -20.35 6.89
C HIS A 90 -3.57 -21.40 6.09
N ALA A 91 -2.90 -22.34 5.43
CA ALA A 91 -3.53 -23.46 4.68
C ALA A 91 -4.52 -23.05 3.55
N VAL A 92 -4.44 -21.81 3.08
CA VAL A 92 -5.10 -21.36 1.84
C VAL A 92 -4.20 -21.79 0.67
N SER A 93 -4.79 -22.43 -0.35
CA SER A 93 -4.02 -22.94 -1.48
C SER A 93 -3.51 -21.80 -2.36
N ASP A 94 -2.18 -21.69 -2.45
CA ASP A 94 -1.47 -20.72 -3.30
C ASP A 94 -1.90 -19.27 -3.03
N ALA A 95 -1.89 -18.87 -1.75
CA ALA A 95 -2.34 -17.54 -1.34
C ALA A 95 -1.45 -16.44 -1.93
N ASN A 96 -2.10 -15.49 -2.58
CA ASN A 96 -1.51 -14.36 -3.28
C ASN A 96 -2.57 -13.25 -3.42
N ALA A 97 -3.29 -12.97 -2.35
CA ALA A 97 -4.17 -11.81 -2.28
C ALA A 97 -4.55 -11.62 -0.82
N LEU A 98 -4.52 -10.39 -0.34
CA LEU A 98 -4.63 -10.06 1.06
C LEU A 98 -5.10 -8.61 1.23
N VAL A 99 -6.18 -8.41 1.98
CA VAL A 99 -6.60 -7.04 2.33
C VAL A 99 -7.39 -7.02 3.62
N PHE A 100 -7.24 -5.96 4.41
CA PHE A 100 -8.12 -5.71 5.55
C PHE A 100 -9.34 -4.89 5.11
N GLY A 101 -10.52 -5.32 5.54
CA GLY A 101 -11.67 -4.42 5.58
C GLY A 101 -11.56 -3.47 6.78
N ALA A 102 -12.25 -2.33 6.72
CA ALA A 102 -12.29 -1.35 7.82
C ALA A 102 -12.82 -1.90 9.16
N GLY A 103 -13.50 -3.06 9.14
CA GLY A 103 -13.90 -3.80 10.34
C GLY A 103 -12.80 -4.66 10.97
N GLY A 104 -11.58 -4.67 10.42
CA GLY A 104 -10.44 -5.45 10.90
C GLY A 104 -10.43 -6.92 10.47
N THR A 105 -11.32 -7.33 9.55
CA THR A 105 -11.26 -8.67 8.97
C THR A 105 -10.20 -8.71 7.88
N LEU A 106 -9.25 -9.64 7.99
CA LEU A 106 -8.25 -9.92 6.96
C LEU A 106 -8.81 -10.92 5.95
N TYR A 107 -9.02 -10.49 4.72
CA TYR A 107 -9.49 -11.32 3.61
C TYR A 107 -8.32 -11.85 2.80
N ALA A 108 -8.44 -13.07 2.29
CA ALA A 108 -7.42 -13.69 1.46
C ALA A 108 -8.03 -14.52 0.31
N ALA A 109 -7.29 -14.63 -0.80
CA ALA A 109 -7.59 -15.51 -1.92
C ALA A 109 -6.29 -16.13 -2.48
N GLY A 110 -6.41 -17.06 -3.43
CA GLY A 110 -5.27 -17.76 -4.00
C GLY A 110 -5.40 -18.04 -5.49
N ALA A 111 -4.28 -18.34 -6.14
CA ALA A 111 -4.22 -18.55 -7.60
C ALA A 111 -4.70 -19.93 -8.06
N THR A 112 -4.77 -20.91 -7.15
CA THR A 112 -5.21 -22.30 -7.45
C THR A 112 -6.54 -22.67 -6.80
N THR A 113 -7.24 -21.70 -6.23
CA THR A 113 -8.57 -21.83 -5.63
C THR A 113 -9.44 -20.65 -6.06
N THR A 114 -10.76 -20.82 -6.02
CA THR A 114 -11.72 -19.73 -6.21
C THR A 114 -12.36 -19.29 -4.89
N GLY A 115 -11.93 -19.87 -3.77
CA GLY A 115 -12.42 -19.53 -2.45
C GLY A 115 -11.98 -18.13 -2.01
N LEU A 116 -12.90 -17.40 -1.38
CA LEU A 116 -12.60 -16.25 -0.53
C LEU A 116 -12.50 -16.73 0.91
N TYR A 117 -11.44 -16.33 1.60
CA TYR A 117 -11.16 -16.72 2.97
C TYR A 117 -11.04 -15.48 3.86
N SER A 118 -11.27 -15.66 5.16
CA SER A 118 -10.71 -14.77 6.18
C SER A 118 -9.58 -15.46 6.93
N LEU A 119 -8.59 -14.68 7.41
CA LEU A 119 -7.48 -15.16 8.21
C LEU A 119 -7.49 -14.52 9.60
N ASP A 120 -7.23 -15.33 10.63
CA ASP A 120 -7.02 -14.83 12.00
C ASP A 120 -5.56 -14.41 12.19
N VAL A 121 -5.31 -13.14 12.54
CA VAL A 121 -3.96 -12.59 12.70
C VAL A 121 -3.20 -13.09 13.94
N GLY A 122 -3.89 -13.74 14.89
CA GLY A 122 -3.25 -14.31 16.10
C GLY A 122 -2.78 -15.75 15.91
N SER A 123 -3.39 -16.50 15.00
CA SER A 123 -3.17 -17.95 14.83
C SER A 123 -2.93 -18.39 13.39
N ALA A 124 -3.10 -17.49 12.42
CA ALA A 124 -3.14 -17.75 10.98
C ALA A 124 -4.29 -18.68 10.52
N ALA A 125 -5.22 -19.06 11.38
CA ALA A 125 -6.32 -19.95 10.99
C ALA A 125 -7.20 -19.30 9.91
N ASN A 126 -7.51 -20.06 8.85
CA ASN A 126 -8.43 -19.60 7.80
C ASN A 126 -9.88 -20.02 8.08
N THR A 127 -10.83 -19.22 7.58
CA THR A 127 -12.23 -19.59 7.43
C THR A 127 -12.65 -19.36 5.97
N LEU A 128 -13.19 -20.37 5.30
CA LEU A 128 -13.78 -20.21 3.97
C LEU A 128 -15.10 -19.43 4.07
N LEU A 129 -15.19 -18.30 3.39
CA LEU A 129 -16.37 -17.44 3.33
C LEU A 129 -17.30 -17.81 2.17
N GLY A 130 -16.73 -18.31 1.07
CA GLY A 130 -17.49 -18.81 -0.07
C GLY A 130 -16.62 -18.95 -1.32
N ASP A 131 -17.23 -19.43 -2.40
CA ASP A 131 -16.60 -19.56 -3.71
C ASP A 131 -16.93 -18.35 -4.57
N MET A 132 -15.92 -17.59 -5.01
CA MET A 132 -16.08 -16.43 -5.89
C MET A 132 -16.30 -16.82 -7.35
N GLY A 133 -15.87 -18.02 -7.76
CA GLY A 133 -15.78 -18.42 -9.16
C GLY A 133 -14.57 -17.86 -9.91
N PHE A 134 -13.71 -17.08 -9.24
CA PHE A 134 -12.51 -16.45 -9.82
C PHE A 134 -11.29 -16.74 -8.95
N ALA A 135 -10.17 -17.08 -9.59
CA ALA A 135 -8.89 -17.28 -8.92
C ALA A 135 -8.06 -15.98 -8.94
N SER A 136 -7.26 -15.77 -7.90
CA SER A 136 -6.48 -14.54 -7.74
C SER A 136 -5.24 -14.50 -8.62
N SER A 137 -5.01 -13.37 -9.28
CA SER A 137 -3.72 -13.05 -9.90
C SER A 137 -2.73 -12.46 -8.90
N GLY A 138 -3.18 -11.80 -7.82
CA GLY A 138 -2.25 -11.20 -6.87
C GLY A 138 -2.83 -10.34 -5.74
N ASP A 139 -4.08 -9.85 -5.83
CA ASP A 139 -4.55 -8.89 -4.82
C ASP A 139 -6.08 -8.74 -4.73
N LEU A 140 -6.55 -8.26 -3.58
CA LEU A 140 -7.93 -7.87 -3.27
C LEU A 140 -7.94 -6.41 -2.80
N ALA A 141 -8.94 -5.62 -3.16
CA ALA A 141 -9.03 -4.22 -2.73
C ALA A 141 -10.45 -3.80 -2.39
N PHE A 142 -10.59 -2.86 -1.46
CA PHE A 142 -11.85 -2.14 -1.22
C PHE A 142 -11.84 -0.79 -1.91
N VAL A 143 -12.86 -0.46 -2.68
CA VAL A 143 -13.11 0.91 -3.17
C VAL A 143 -14.38 1.41 -2.48
N GLY A 144 -14.21 2.15 -1.39
CA GLY A 144 -15.32 2.46 -0.49
C GLY A 144 -15.94 1.18 0.09
N SER A 145 -17.18 0.86 -0.28
CA SER A 145 -17.85 -0.39 0.14
C SER A 145 -17.73 -1.54 -0.86
N ASP A 146 -17.28 -1.24 -2.08
CA ASP A 146 -17.18 -2.22 -3.15
C ASP A 146 -15.89 -3.02 -2.99
N PHE A 147 -15.96 -4.33 -3.22
CA PHE A 147 -14.84 -5.25 -3.02
C PHE A 147 -14.40 -5.84 -4.34
N TYR A 148 -13.09 -5.85 -4.59
CA TYR A 148 -12.52 -6.20 -5.89
C TYR A 148 -11.38 -7.21 -5.78
N LEU A 149 -11.17 -7.95 -6.86
CA LEU A 149 -10.10 -8.92 -7.05
C LEU A 149 -9.39 -8.65 -8.38
N SER A 150 -8.06 -8.69 -8.38
CA SER A 150 -7.29 -8.90 -9.61
C SER A 150 -7.27 -10.39 -9.93
N SER A 151 -7.89 -10.79 -11.05
CA SER A 151 -8.09 -12.21 -11.38
C SER A 151 -7.07 -12.75 -12.38
N THR A 152 -6.82 -14.07 -12.35
CA THR A 152 -5.88 -14.75 -13.27
C THR A 152 -6.25 -14.64 -14.76
N SER A 153 -7.48 -14.21 -15.08
CA SER A 153 -7.90 -13.88 -16.45
C SER A 153 -7.47 -12.48 -16.91
N GLY A 154 -6.81 -11.70 -16.05
CA GLY A 154 -6.42 -10.31 -16.36
C GLY A 154 -7.61 -9.34 -16.30
N GLU A 155 -8.58 -9.63 -15.45
CA GLU A 155 -9.81 -8.85 -15.26
C GLU A 155 -9.91 -8.35 -13.82
N LEU A 156 -10.45 -7.13 -13.67
CA LEU A 156 -10.98 -6.67 -12.40
C LEU A 156 -12.31 -7.39 -12.17
N VAL A 157 -12.46 -8.01 -11.00
CA VAL A 157 -13.68 -8.73 -10.60
C VAL A 157 -14.30 -8.01 -9.43
N SER A 158 -15.61 -7.76 -9.48
CA SER A 158 -16.40 -7.29 -8.33
C SER A 158 -16.82 -8.50 -7.51
N VAL A 159 -16.41 -8.52 -6.26
CA VAL A 159 -16.63 -9.61 -5.30
C VAL A 159 -17.85 -9.29 -4.44
N ASP A 160 -18.86 -10.14 -4.47
CA ASP A 160 -20.01 -10.02 -3.58
C ASP A 160 -19.69 -10.69 -2.23
N LEU A 161 -19.31 -9.88 -1.23
CA LEU A 161 -18.99 -10.37 0.12
C LEU A 161 -20.16 -11.08 0.81
N SER A 162 -21.41 -10.71 0.48
CA SER A 162 -22.59 -11.31 1.08
C SER A 162 -22.96 -12.66 0.45
N ASN A 163 -22.57 -12.84 -0.81
CA ASN A 163 -22.76 -14.07 -1.56
C ASN A 163 -21.62 -14.23 -2.60
N PRO A 164 -20.45 -14.78 -2.21
CA PRO A 164 -19.30 -14.86 -3.10
C PRO A 164 -19.59 -15.48 -4.47
N SER A 165 -20.54 -16.43 -4.53
CA SER A 165 -20.93 -17.08 -5.79
C SER A 165 -21.63 -16.16 -6.80
N SER A 166 -22.00 -14.94 -6.40
CA SER A 166 -22.56 -13.88 -7.25
C SER A 166 -21.53 -12.84 -7.68
N SER A 167 -20.23 -13.07 -7.42
CA SER A 167 -19.15 -12.22 -7.93
C SER A 167 -19.16 -12.19 -9.46
N THR A 168 -18.75 -11.06 -10.05
CA THR A 168 -18.81 -10.84 -11.51
C THR A 168 -17.57 -10.14 -12.03
N ALA A 169 -17.16 -10.48 -13.26
CA ALA A 169 -16.12 -9.73 -13.96
C ALA A 169 -16.64 -8.33 -14.31
N VAL A 170 -15.83 -7.30 -14.01
CA VAL A 170 -16.09 -5.92 -14.41
C VAL A 170 -15.55 -5.67 -15.81
N GLY A 171 -14.30 -6.03 -16.05
CA GLY A 171 -13.64 -5.88 -17.34
C GLY A 171 -12.13 -6.10 -17.26
N SER A 172 -11.50 -6.15 -18.43
CA SER A 172 -10.05 -6.37 -18.53
C SER A 172 -9.26 -5.15 -18.09
N PHE A 173 -8.14 -5.39 -17.39
CA PHE A 173 -7.15 -4.35 -17.11
C PHE A 173 -6.53 -3.74 -18.36
N GLY A 174 -6.49 -4.49 -19.48
CA GLY A 174 -5.79 -4.06 -20.69
C GLY A 174 -4.25 -4.09 -20.58
N VAL A 175 -3.72 -4.51 -19.43
CA VAL A 175 -2.31 -4.78 -19.15
C VAL A 175 -2.19 -6.18 -18.53
N SER A 176 -1.10 -6.89 -18.82
CA SER A 176 -0.87 -8.23 -18.27
C SER A 176 -0.26 -8.15 -16.87
N ASP A 177 -0.37 -9.26 -16.12
CA ASP A 177 0.36 -9.48 -14.87
C ASP A 177 0.12 -8.39 -13.81
N VAL A 178 -1.15 -7.98 -13.65
CA VAL A 178 -1.59 -7.11 -12.55
C VAL A 178 -1.60 -7.91 -11.26
N PHE A 179 -0.53 -7.78 -10.48
CA PHE A 179 -0.35 -8.53 -9.23
C PHE A 179 -0.71 -7.74 -7.99
N GLY A 180 -0.79 -6.41 -8.06
CA GLY A 180 -1.30 -5.59 -6.95
C GLY A 180 -2.46 -4.73 -7.41
N ILE A 181 -3.48 -4.57 -6.56
CA ILE A 181 -4.51 -3.55 -6.64
C ILE A 181 -4.79 -3.02 -5.23
N ALA A 182 -4.76 -1.70 -5.04
CA ALA A 182 -5.02 -1.10 -3.72
C ALA A 182 -5.56 0.32 -3.86
N THR A 183 -6.23 0.83 -2.83
CA THR A 183 -6.75 2.21 -2.85
C THR A 183 -6.02 3.17 -1.92
N ASP A 184 -5.80 4.39 -2.39
CA ASP A 184 -5.36 5.50 -1.55
C ASP A 184 -6.45 6.00 -0.59
N GLU A 185 -6.13 7.02 0.21
CA GLU A 185 -7.04 7.63 1.18
C GLU A 185 -8.27 8.32 0.54
N THR A 186 -8.25 8.51 -0.78
CA THR A 186 -9.36 9.08 -1.56
C THR A 186 -10.22 8.02 -2.24
N SER A 187 -9.92 6.73 -2.01
CA SER A 187 -10.51 5.59 -2.70
C SER A 187 -10.23 5.55 -4.21
N SER A 188 -9.11 6.14 -4.65
CA SER A 188 -8.63 5.95 -6.02
C SER A 188 -7.92 4.60 -6.13
N LEU A 189 -8.35 3.76 -7.08
CA LEU A 189 -7.80 2.41 -7.28
C LEU A 189 -6.53 2.46 -8.14
N PHE A 190 -5.44 1.92 -7.60
CA PHE A 190 -4.17 1.78 -8.30
C PHE A 190 -3.85 0.31 -8.53
N ALA A 191 -3.13 0.00 -9.60
CA ALA A 191 -2.61 -1.32 -9.92
C ALA A 191 -1.10 -1.29 -10.10
N VAL A 192 -0.42 -2.38 -9.72
CA VAL A 192 0.97 -2.63 -10.12
C VAL A 192 1.08 -3.84 -11.04
N ALA A 193 1.82 -3.65 -12.12
CA ALA A 193 2.23 -4.70 -13.04
C ALA A 193 3.70 -4.51 -13.42
N GLY A 194 4.54 -5.48 -13.09
CA GLY A 194 5.98 -5.37 -13.28
C GLY A 194 6.58 -4.27 -12.40
N THR A 195 7.10 -3.22 -13.03
CA THR A 195 7.66 -2.02 -12.37
C THR A 195 6.89 -0.75 -12.71
N SER A 196 5.59 -0.90 -12.99
CA SER A 196 4.70 0.18 -13.39
C SER A 196 3.45 0.23 -12.51
N ILE A 197 3.02 1.45 -12.22
CA ILE A 197 1.85 1.84 -11.45
C ILE A 197 0.81 2.35 -12.43
N TYR A 198 -0.44 1.94 -12.30
CA TYR A 198 -1.54 2.37 -13.14
C TYR A 198 -2.70 2.86 -12.30
N SER A 199 -3.47 3.82 -12.79
CA SER A 199 -4.81 4.09 -12.26
C SER A 199 -5.79 3.11 -12.90
N VAL A 200 -6.70 2.55 -12.10
CA VAL A 200 -7.74 1.62 -12.56
C VAL A 200 -9.10 2.28 -12.46
N ASP A 201 -9.89 2.19 -13.53
CA ASP A 201 -11.31 2.58 -13.50
C ASP A 201 -12.15 1.41 -12.94
N PRO A 202 -12.75 1.52 -11.74
CA PRO A 202 -13.52 0.44 -11.12
C PRO A 202 -14.84 0.12 -11.84
N VAL A 203 -15.27 0.96 -12.80
CA VAL A 203 -16.47 0.73 -13.61
C VAL A 203 -16.16 -0.12 -14.84
N THR A 204 -14.97 0.03 -15.42
CA THR A 204 -14.60 -0.66 -16.68
C THR A 204 -13.50 -1.70 -16.49
N GLY A 205 -12.80 -1.68 -15.37
CA GLY A 205 -11.60 -2.48 -15.09
C GLY A 205 -10.33 -1.95 -15.75
N ALA A 206 -10.40 -0.94 -16.62
CA ALA A 206 -9.27 -0.53 -17.44
C ALA A 206 -8.15 0.15 -16.63
N ALA A 207 -6.92 -0.32 -16.81
CA ALA A 207 -5.71 0.31 -16.26
C ALA A 207 -5.14 1.35 -17.24
N THR A 208 -4.79 2.53 -16.73
CA THR A 208 -4.30 3.66 -17.53
C THR A 208 -3.17 4.41 -16.82
N ASN A 209 -2.52 5.34 -17.51
CA ASN A 209 -1.52 6.26 -16.93
C ASN A 209 -0.34 5.56 -16.23
N GLY A 210 0.34 4.65 -16.93
CA GLY A 210 1.52 3.94 -16.42
C GLY A 210 2.65 4.87 -15.95
N VAL A 211 2.98 4.85 -14.66
CA VAL A 211 4.15 5.50 -14.06
C VAL A 211 5.16 4.43 -13.67
N SER A 212 6.42 4.54 -14.09
CA SER A 212 7.43 3.51 -13.79
C SER A 212 8.32 3.89 -12.62
N PHE A 213 8.56 2.92 -11.73
CA PHE A 213 9.56 3.01 -10.66
C PHE A 213 10.85 2.21 -10.96
N ALA A 214 11.01 1.72 -12.20
CA ALA A 214 12.14 0.89 -12.58
C ALA A 214 13.51 1.57 -12.35
N GLY A 215 14.51 0.77 -11.96
CA GLY A 215 15.90 1.24 -11.85
C GLY A 215 16.20 2.03 -10.57
N GLN A 216 15.27 2.10 -9.62
CA GLN A 216 15.40 2.85 -8.37
C GLN A 216 15.65 1.95 -7.13
N GLY A 217 16.09 0.71 -7.36
CA GLY A 217 16.45 -0.24 -6.30
C GLY A 217 15.35 -1.19 -5.87
N LEU A 218 14.11 -0.99 -6.32
CA LEU A 218 12.99 -1.93 -6.16
C LEU A 218 12.80 -2.77 -7.44
N GLY A 219 12.63 -4.08 -7.27
CA GLY A 219 12.42 -5.05 -8.34
C GLY A 219 10.99 -5.09 -8.88
N VAL A 220 10.65 -6.18 -9.58
CA VAL A 220 9.27 -6.44 -10.03
C VAL A 220 8.36 -6.57 -8.81
N ALA A 221 7.29 -5.76 -8.76
CA ALA A 221 6.29 -5.81 -7.71
C ALA A 221 5.54 -7.14 -7.73
N TYR A 222 5.37 -7.72 -6.55
CA TYR A 222 4.49 -8.87 -6.31
C TYR A 222 3.15 -8.46 -5.71
N GLY A 223 3.04 -7.24 -5.19
CA GLY A 223 1.80 -6.63 -4.72
C GLY A 223 2.09 -5.31 -4.02
N GLN A 224 1.06 -4.69 -3.45
CA GLN A 224 1.13 -3.35 -2.86
C GLN A 224 0.04 -3.17 -1.80
N SER A 225 0.14 -2.16 -0.95
CA SER A 225 -0.97 -1.68 -0.12
C SER A 225 -0.77 -0.21 0.22
N PHE A 226 -1.85 0.50 0.57
CA PHE A 226 -1.77 1.84 1.14
C PHE A 226 -2.01 1.78 2.65
N PHE A 227 -1.30 2.62 3.40
CA PHE A 227 -1.43 2.67 4.87
C PHE A 227 -2.88 2.89 5.31
N ALA A 228 -3.60 3.80 4.64
CA ALA A 228 -4.96 4.19 4.98
C ALA A 228 -6.06 3.32 4.34
N GLU A 229 -5.71 2.29 3.57
CA GLU A 229 -6.67 1.48 2.79
C GLU A 229 -7.77 0.85 3.67
N ALA A 230 -7.37 0.33 4.83
CA ALA A 230 -8.29 -0.23 5.83
C ALA A 230 -8.80 0.80 6.86
N GLY A 231 -8.52 2.09 6.65
CA GLY A 231 -8.97 3.18 7.51
C GLY A 231 -8.02 3.56 8.66
N ALA A 232 -6.74 3.18 8.59
CA ALA A 232 -5.74 3.74 9.49
C ALA A 232 -5.62 5.26 9.30
N ASP A 233 -5.31 6.01 10.36
CA ASP A 233 -5.16 7.46 10.29
C ASP A 233 -3.90 7.82 9.47
N PRO A 234 -4.00 8.49 8.31
CA PRO A 234 -2.84 8.80 7.48
C PRO A 234 -1.74 9.58 8.20
N SER A 235 -2.05 10.27 9.31
CA SER A 235 -1.05 10.97 10.12
C SER A 235 -0.14 10.05 10.93
N ASP A 236 -0.53 8.79 11.12
CA ASP A 236 0.25 7.75 11.78
C ASP A 236 1.11 6.93 10.80
N ASP A 237 1.08 7.25 9.49
CA ASP A 237 1.87 6.55 8.47
C ASP A 237 3.39 6.73 8.74
N PRO A 238 4.15 5.64 8.94
CA PRO A 238 5.59 5.71 9.21
C PRO A 238 6.43 6.36 8.12
N SER A 239 5.92 6.43 6.89
CA SER A 239 6.60 7.09 5.77
C SER A 239 6.62 8.63 5.91
N ASN A 240 5.74 9.20 6.74
CA ASN A 240 5.75 10.63 7.07
C ASN A 240 6.88 11.02 8.02
N ASP A 241 7.44 10.06 8.76
CA ASP A 241 8.52 10.34 9.69
C ASP A 241 9.85 10.56 8.94
N PRO A 242 10.63 11.59 9.32
CA PRO A 242 11.95 11.77 8.74
C PRO A 242 12.83 10.55 9.04
N PRO A 243 13.77 10.18 8.14
CA PRO A 243 14.65 9.04 8.36
C PRO A 243 15.30 9.12 9.74
N VAL A 244 15.13 8.08 10.57
CA VAL A 244 15.75 8.03 11.89
C VAL A 244 17.26 8.00 11.70
N VAL A 245 17.91 9.16 11.79
CA VAL A 245 19.37 9.27 11.76
C VAL A 245 19.87 8.62 13.04
N PRO A 246 20.63 7.51 13.00
CA PRO A 246 21.16 6.92 14.21
C PRO A 246 22.03 7.97 14.89
N LEU A 247 21.69 8.36 16.11
CA LEU A 247 22.55 9.22 16.92
C LEU A 247 23.93 8.55 16.97
N PRO A 248 25.00 9.16 16.42
CA PRO A 248 26.32 8.58 16.55
C PRO A 248 26.60 8.42 18.04
N ALA A 249 27.17 7.28 18.45
CA ALA A 249 27.48 6.96 19.86
C ALA A 249 28.28 8.07 20.59
N SER A 250 28.87 9.01 19.83
CA SER A 250 29.50 10.25 20.29
C SER A 250 28.55 11.23 21.00
N GLY A 251 27.24 11.18 20.73
CA GLY A 251 26.23 12.08 21.32
C GLY A 251 25.93 11.79 22.80
N LEU A 252 26.24 10.58 23.28
CA LEU A 252 26.08 10.22 24.70
C LEU A 252 27.18 10.79 25.61
N LEU A 253 28.30 11.27 25.06
CA LEU A 253 29.43 11.76 25.86
C LEU A 253 29.34 13.25 26.25
N LEU A 254 28.44 14.04 25.67
CA LEU A 254 28.36 15.48 25.98
C LEU A 254 27.54 15.82 27.23
N LEU A 255 26.66 14.92 27.70
CA LEU A 255 25.89 15.12 28.94
C LEU A 255 26.57 14.59 30.21
N ALA A 256 27.63 13.78 30.08
CA ALA A 256 28.41 13.29 31.23
C ALA A 256 29.56 14.23 31.64
N GLY A 257 29.85 15.28 30.86
CA GLY A 257 31.05 16.13 31.02
C GLY A 257 30.91 17.38 31.90
N LEU A 258 29.71 17.78 32.33
CA LEU A 258 29.52 19.00 33.15
C LEU A 258 29.40 18.76 34.67
N GLY A 259 29.61 17.53 35.15
CA GLY A 259 29.33 17.15 36.54
C GLY A 259 30.47 17.22 37.54
N SER A 260 31.68 17.69 37.20
CA SER A 260 32.83 17.56 38.11
C SER A 260 33.89 18.66 37.98
N LEU A 261 33.52 19.91 38.28
CA LEU A 261 34.49 20.92 38.72
C LEU A 261 33.94 21.75 39.89
N VAL A 262 33.92 21.15 41.08
CA VAL A 262 33.96 21.90 42.35
C VAL A 262 35.08 21.30 43.21
N ALA A 263 36.29 21.79 42.99
CA ALA A 263 37.42 21.52 43.88
C ALA A 263 37.21 22.27 45.20
N ARG A 264 37.14 21.50 46.29
CA ARG A 264 37.09 21.97 47.68
C ARG A 264 38.31 22.83 48.02
N LYS A 265 38.08 24.06 48.50
CA LYS A 265 39.05 24.85 49.26
C LYS A 265 38.71 24.70 50.75
N LYS A 266 39.50 23.94 51.51
CA LYS A 266 39.46 23.95 52.98
C LYS A 266 40.33 25.09 53.50
N PHE A 267 39.78 25.93 54.36
CA PHE A 267 40.50 26.80 55.29
C PHE A 267 40.08 26.42 56.70
N GLY A 268 41.03 26.45 57.65
CA GLY A 268 40.80 26.55 59.09
C GLY A 268 40.40 25.27 59.78
#